data_AF-C7Q008-F1
#
_entry.id   AF-C7Q008-F1
#
_cell.length_a   1.000
_cell.length_b   1.000
_cell.length_c   1.000
_cell.angle_alpha   90.00
_cell.angle_beta   90.00
_cell.angle_gamma   90.00
#
_symmetry.space_group_name_H-M   'P 1'
#
loop_
_entity.id
_entity.type
_entity.pdbx_description
1 polymer ?
#
loop_
_entity_poly.entity_id
_entity_poly.type
_entity_poly.pdbx_seq_one_letter_code
_entity_poly.pdbx_strand_id
1 'polypeptide(L)'
;MSAFARLRSAALPALSVVMVGGVLALQLAHGGGDYKPLRPASSCSAQPVSSVSTGIDGLTEQLVLIGVDVAACQLGMTREALTLQLAQPGTHTDAQISALRAGLLSAVDTMKADGKLPRASQLTREAVDVSNLSSFRKAAIRAIPDALIDKTLTTDDVLRRTINDLDLRTLLANLSNRQQLTAQVDAAVMKAVLARIADDLH
;
A
#
# COMPACT_ATOMS: atom_id res chain seq x y z
N MET A 1 62.16 26.57 8.44
CA MET A 1 60.71 26.48 8.14
C MET A 1 59.98 27.51 8.99
N SER A 2 59.59 28.61 8.37
CA SER A 2 59.09 29.84 9.00
C SER A 2 57.80 29.61 9.77
N ALA A 3 57.66 30.21 10.96
CA ALA A 3 56.50 30.12 11.86
C ALA A 3 55.16 30.41 11.17
N PHE A 4 55.18 31.20 10.09
CA PHE A 4 54.05 31.46 9.21
C PHE A 4 53.45 30.21 8.53
N ALA A 5 54.27 29.21 8.20
CA ALA A 5 53.79 27.97 7.61
C ALA A 5 53.02 27.10 8.62
N ARG A 6 53.44 27.11 9.90
CA ARG A 6 52.74 26.43 11.00
C ARG A 6 51.44 27.14 11.38
N LEU A 7 51.40 28.48 11.36
CA LEU A 7 50.17 29.24 11.58
C LEU A 7 49.12 28.98 10.48
N ARG A 8 49.53 28.94 9.20
CA ARG A 8 48.62 28.59 8.09
C ARG A 8 48.12 27.13 8.18
N SER A 9 48.99 26.22 8.60
CA SER A 9 48.64 24.80 8.79
C SER A 9 47.62 24.57 9.92
N ALA A 10 47.60 25.42 10.95
CA ALA A 10 46.67 25.31 12.07
C ALA A 10 45.38 26.15 11.87
N ALA A 11 45.43 27.20 11.05
CA ALA A 11 44.28 28.07 10.81
C ALA A 11 43.12 27.36 10.09
N LEU A 12 43.42 26.52 9.10
CA LEU A 12 42.42 25.74 8.37
C LEU A 12 41.63 24.75 9.25
N PRO A 13 42.27 23.88 10.05
CA PRO A 13 41.53 22.99 10.95
C PRO A 13 40.82 23.74 12.09
N ALA A 14 41.35 24.87 12.55
CA ALA A 14 40.65 25.70 13.53
C ALA A 14 39.37 26.30 12.93
N LEU A 15 39.42 26.82 11.70
CA LEU A 15 38.26 27.37 11.00
C LEU A 15 37.18 26.30 10.75
N SER A 16 37.57 25.06 10.42
CA SER A 16 36.61 23.98 10.20
C SER A 16 35.90 23.57 11.49
N VAL A 17 36.62 23.48 12.62
CA VAL A 17 36.02 23.20 13.93
C VAL A 17 35.03 24.29 14.31
N VAL A 18 35.37 25.56 14.08
CA VAL A 18 34.46 26.69 14.33
C VAL A 18 33.21 26.61 13.47
N MET A 19 33.34 26.32 12.17
CA MET A 19 32.17 26.19 11.29
C MET A 19 31.28 25.00 11.68
N VAL A 20 31.85 23.83 11.95
CA VAL A 20 31.09 22.64 12.38
C VAL A 20 30.40 22.90 13.72
N GLY A 21 31.13 23.49 14.68
CA GLY A 21 30.57 23.88 15.97
C GLY A 21 29.42 24.89 15.84
N GLY A 22 29.56 25.87 14.95
CA GLY A 22 28.51 26.84 14.64
C GLY A 22 27.25 26.19 14.08
N VAL A 23 27.38 25.27 13.13
CA VAL A 23 26.23 24.53 12.57
C VAL A 23 25.57 23.64 13.63
N LEU A 24 26.35 22.94 14.44
CA LEU A 24 25.82 22.09 15.52
C LEU A 24 25.09 22.91 16.58
N ALA A 25 25.66 24.05 17.00
CA ALA A 25 25.01 24.96 17.94
C ALA A 25 23.69 25.52 17.38
N LEU A 26 23.65 25.84 16.09
CA LEU A 26 22.42 26.28 15.42
C LEU A 26 21.36 25.18 15.41
N GLN A 27 21.73 23.94 15.08
CA GLN A 27 20.81 22.80 15.09
C GLN A 27 20.27 22.51 16.49
N LEU A 28 21.13 22.53 17.52
CA LEU A 28 20.70 22.34 18.91
C LEU A 28 19.77 23.48 19.37
N ALA A 29 20.07 24.73 19.03
CA ALA A 29 19.24 25.89 19.36
C ALA A 29 17.86 25.86 18.68
N HIS A 30 17.76 25.23 17.50
CA HIS A 30 16.50 25.05 16.76
C HIS A 30 15.80 23.72 17.08
N GLY A 31 16.12 23.09 18.22
CA GLY A 31 15.40 21.91 18.71
C GLY A 31 15.89 20.57 18.14
N GLY A 32 17.04 20.54 17.45
CA GLY A 32 17.67 19.30 16.98
C GLY A 32 18.10 18.35 18.10
N GLY A 33 18.30 18.86 19.32
CA GLY A 33 18.61 18.06 20.51
C GLY A 33 17.38 17.44 21.20
N ASP A 34 16.19 18.02 20.99
CA ASP A 34 14.93 17.62 21.61
C ASP A 34 14.02 16.86 20.64
N TYR A 35 14.59 16.32 19.56
CA TYR A 35 13.82 15.51 18.61
C TYR A 35 13.22 14.30 19.32
N LYS A 36 11.93 14.39 19.63
CA LYS A 36 11.10 13.26 20.02
C LYS A 36 10.38 12.79 18.75
N PRO A 37 10.67 11.59 18.23
CA PRO A 37 9.89 11.03 17.14
C PRO A 37 8.42 11.07 17.54
N LEU A 38 7.57 11.57 16.65
CA LEU A 38 6.13 11.48 16.83
C LEU A 38 5.79 10.01 17.11
N ARG A 39 4.98 9.77 18.15
CA ARG A 39 4.51 8.42 18.42
C ARG A 39 3.74 7.94 17.19
N PRO A 40 4.01 6.71 16.71
CA PRO A 40 3.24 6.17 15.60
C PRO A 40 1.75 6.19 15.95
N ALA A 41 0.92 6.39 14.93
CA ALA A 41 -0.52 6.37 15.11
C ALA A 41 -0.96 4.98 15.61
N SER A 42 -1.99 4.96 16.46
CA SER A 42 -2.57 3.70 16.93
C SER A 42 -3.36 3.03 15.80
N SER A 43 -2.93 1.83 15.38
CA SER A 43 -3.62 1.05 14.35
C SER A 43 -5.04 0.64 14.75
N CYS A 44 -5.34 0.60 16.06
CA CYS A 44 -6.64 0.19 16.58
C CYS A 44 -7.68 1.33 16.68
N SER A 45 -7.30 2.57 16.39
CA SER A 45 -8.26 3.68 16.34
C SER A 45 -8.73 3.87 14.91
N ALA A 46 -10.05 3.92 14.68
CA ALA A 46 -10.60 4.26 13.37
C ALA A 46 -10.10 5.65 12.96
N GLN A 47 -9.33 5.73 11.88
CA GLN A 47 -8.88 6.99 11.31
C GLN A 47 -9.45 7.14 9.89
N PRO A 48 -9.92 8.34 9.53
CA PRO A 48 -10.29 8.61 8.15
C PRO A 48 -9.03 8.57 7.30
N VAL A 49 -8.92 7.54 6.45
CA VAL A 49 -7.86 7.43 5.46
C VAL A 49 -8.34 8.12 4.19
N SER A 50 -7.63 9.15 3.74
CA SER A 50 -7.80 9.76 2.43
C SER A 50 -6.79 9.18 1.46
N SER A 51 -7.24 8.71 0.29
CA SER A 51 -6.34 8.37 -0.79
C SER A 51 -5.73 9.64 -1.38
N VAL A 52 -4.46 9.57 -1.78
CA VAL A 52 -3.84 10.64 -2.58
C VAL A 52 -4.30 10.54 -4.03
N SER A 53 -4.59 9.31 -4.48
CA SER A 53 -5.04 9.02 -5.84
C SER A 53 -6.57 9.01 -5.95
N THR A 54 -7.07 9.22 -7.17
CA THR A 54 -8.49 9.05 -7.53
C THR A 54 -8.71 7.73 -8.29
N GLY A 55 -9.96 7.31 -8.48
CA GLY A 55 -10.27 6.12 -9.28
C GLY A 55 -9.85 4.81 -8.62
N ILE A 56 -9.45 3.81 -9.42
CA ILE A 56 -9.02 2.48 -8.96
C ILE A 56 -7.78 2.55 -8.08
N ASP A 57 -6.83 3.41 -8.42
CA ASP A 57 -5.59 3.55 -7.65
C ASP A 57 -5.91 4.11 -6.25
N GLY A 58 -6.81 5.09 -6.17
CA GLY A 58 -7.29 5.62 -4.90
C GLY A 58 -8.04 4.59 -4.06
N LEU A 59 -8.88 3.79 -4.70
CA LEU A 59 -9.58 2.68 -4.04
C LEU A 59 -8.60 1.66 -3.47
N THR A 60 -7.62 1.25 -4.27
CA THR A 60 -6.61 0.26 -3.89
C THR A 60 -5.75 0.78 -2.74
N GLU A 61 -5.32 2.04 -2.82
CA GLU A 61 -4.58 2.72 -1.75
C GLU A 61 -5.36 2.72 -0.44
N GLN A 62 -6.64 3.14 -0.49
CA GLN A 62 -7.49 3.18 0.70
C GLN A 62 -7.74 1.79 1.28
N LEU A 63 -7.99 0.79 0.43
CA LEU A 63 -8.20 -0.60 0.84
C LEU A 63 -6.96 -1.19 1.52
N VAL A 64 -5.78 -0.98 0.94
CA VAL A 64 -4.51 -1.45 1.52
C VAL A 64 -4.22 -0.74 2.84
N LEU A 65 -4.39 0.58 2.91
CA LEU A 65 -4.12 1.35 4.12
C LEU A 65 -5.03 0.92 5.28
N ILE A 66 -6.35 0.83 5.05
CA ILE A 66 -7.30 0.35 6.05
C ILE A 66 -6.98 -1.10 6.43
N GLY A 67 -6.67 -1.95 5.45
CA GLY A 67 -6.39 -3.36 5.68
C GLY A 67 -5.14 -3.59 6.53
N VAL A 68 -4.06 -2.84 6.28
CA VAL A 68 -2.84 -2.91 7.07
C VAL A 68 -3.06 -2.34 8.48
N ASP A 69 -3.85 -1.28 8.66
CA ASP A 69 -4.19 -0.75 9.98
C ASP A 69 -4.95 -1.80 10.83
N VAL A 70 -5.96 -2.46 10.24
CA VAL A 70 -6.70 -3.54 10.93
C VAL A 70 -5.78 -4.73 11.25
N ALA A 71 -4.94 -5.14 10.30
CA ALA A 71 -3.99 -6.24 10.51
C ALA A 71 -2.99 -5.92 11.62
N ALA A 72 -2.44 -4.70 11.64
CA ALA A 72 -1.51 -4.24 12.66
C ALA A 72 -2.18 -4.21 14.04
N CYS A 73 -3.45 -3.80 14.11
CA CYS A 73 -4.23 -3.85 15.35
C CYS A 73 -4.38 -5.29 15.87
N GLN A 74 -4.74 -6.25 15.00
CA GLN A 74 -4.86 -7.67 15.39
C GLN A 74 -3.55 -8.26 15.89
N LEU A 75 -2.42 -7.82 15.33
CA LEU A 75 -1.09 -8.28 15.69
C LEU A 75 -0.47 -7.50 16.88
N GLY A 76 -1.19 -6.52 17.45
CA GLY A 76 -0.70 -5.71 18.58
C GLY A 76 0.49 -4.81 18.22
N MET A 77 0.62 -4.41 16.96
CA MET A 77 1.74 -3.60 16.44
C MET A 77 1.24 -2.31 15.77
N THR A 78 2.16 -1.37 15.56
CA THR A 78 1.85 -0.15 14.79
C THR A 78 1.84 -0.47 13.30
N ARG A 79 1.14 0.34 12.50
CA ARG A 79 1.13 0.20 11.04
C ARG A 79 2.54 0.21 10.47
N GLU A 80 3.40 1.10 10.96
CA GLU A 80 4.79 1.27 10.52
C GLU A 80 5.65 0.06 10.86
N ALA A 81 5.42 -0.55 12.03
CA ALA A 81 6.12 -1.77 12.41
C ALA A 81 5.68 -2.95 11.52
N LEU A 82 4.39 -3.08 11.24
CA LEU A 82 3.88 -4.10 10.32
C LEU A 82 4.41 -3.90 8.90
N THR A 83 4.31 -2.69 8.34
CA THR A 83 4.80 -2.41 6.98
C THR A 83 6.29 -2.64 6.85
N LEU A 84 7.08 -2.29 7.87
CA LEU A 84 8.50 -2.58 7.90
C LEU A 84 8.78 -4.09 7.90
N GLN A 85 8.03 -4.87 8.68
CA GLN A 85 8.15 -6.34 8.69
C GLN A 85 7.72 -6.97 7.37
N LEU A 86 6.67 -6.44 6.72
CA LEU A 86 6.20 -6.91 5.42
C LEU A 86 7.18 -6.56 4.28
N ALA A 87 7.89 -5.44 4.41
CA ALA A 87 8.88 -5.00 3.42
C ALA A 87 10.22 -5.75 3.53
N GLN A 88 10.51 -6.36 4.68
CA GLN A 88 11.73 -7.13 4.86
C GLN A 88 11.65 -8.47 4.11
N PRO A 89 12.69 -8.84 3.35
CA PRO A 89 12.74 -10.15 2.72
C PRO A 89 12.80 -11.24 3.78
N GLY A 90 11.93 -12.24 3.69
CA GLY A 90 11.89 -13.34 4.65
C GLY A 90 10.58 -14.11 4.66
N THR A 91 10.49 -15.12 5.51
CA THR A 91 9.26 -15.87 5.72
C THR A 91 8.33 -15.12 6.68
N HIS A 92 7.17 -14.71 6.18
CA HIS A 92 6.11 -14.16 7.02
C HIS A 92 5.34 -15.29 7.73
N THR A 93 5.04 -15.04 9.00
CA THR A 93 4.31 -15.98 9.87
C THR A 93 2.88 -16.18 9.40
N ASP A 94 2.28 -17.34 9.70
CA ASP A 94 0.86 -17.60 9.41
C ASP A 94 -0.05 -16.54 10.05
N ALA A 95 0.30 -16.07 11.25
CA ALA A 95 -0.43 -15.01 11.95
C ALA A 95 -0.39 -13.68 11.19
N GLN A 96 0.76 -13.30 10.61
CA GLN A 96 0.85 -12.09 9.78
C GLN A 96 0.02 -12.21 8.51
N ILE A 97 0.08 -13.36 7.84
CA ILE A 97 -0.68 -13.60 6.60
C ILE A 97 -2.18 -13.62 6.87
N SER A 98 -2.62 -14.27 7.95
CA SER A 98 -4.04 -14.33 8.32
C SER A 98 -4.57 -12.97 8.77
N ALA A 99 -3.80 -12.22 9.58
CA ALA A 99 -4.15 -10.87 9.98
C ALA A 99 -4.23 -9.92 8.79
N LEU A 100 -3.31 -10.00 7.83
CA LEU A 100 -3.35 -9.20 6.60
C LEU A 100 -4.58 -9.53 5.76
N ARG A 101 -4.88 -10.82 5.56
CA ARG A 101 -6.09 -11.25 4.83
C ARG A 101 -7.36 -10.74 5.53
N ALA A 102 -7.47 -10.94 6.84
CA ALA A 102 -8.60 -10.49 7.63
C ALA A 102 -8.74 -8.95 7.59
N GLY A 103 -7.62 -8.23 7.66
CA GLY A 103 -7.58 -6.78 7.53
C GLY A 103 -8.11 -6.30 6.19
N LEU A 104 -7.64 -6.88 5.08
CA LEU A 104 -8.13 -6.54 3.73
C LEU A 104 -9.63 -6.83 3.57
N LEU A 105 -10.14 -7.95 4.11
CA LEU A 105 -11.57 -8.24 4.10
C LEU A 105 -12.38 -7.23 4.93
N SER A 106 -11.88 -6.85 6.12
CA SER A 106 -12.49 -5.83 6.96
C SER A 106 -12.46 -4.44 6.30
N ALA A 107 -11.45 -4.16 5.48
CA ALA A 107 -11.36 -2.93 4.72
C ALA A 107 -12.47 -2.86 3.65
N VAL A 108 -12.72 -3.96 2.94
CA VAL A 108 -13.85 -4.05 1.99
C VAL A 108 -15.17 -3.76 2.71
N ASP A 109 -15.38 -4.33 3.89
CA ASP A 109 -16.58 -4.09 4.70
C ASP A 109 -16.74 -2.63 5.14
N THR A 110 -15.64 -2.04 5.60
CA THR A 110 -15.62 -0.63 6.01
C THR A 110 -15.94 0.28 4.83
N MET A 111 -15.32 0.03 3.67
CA MET A 111 -15.55 0.84 2.46
C MET A 111 -16.96 0.65 1.90
N LYS A 112 -17.54 -0.55 2.03
CA LYS A 112 -18.95 -0.81 1.70
C LYS A 112 -19.88 -0.03 2.62
N ALA A 113 -19.64 -0.08 3.93
CA ALA A 113 -20.43 0.64 4.92
C ALA A 113 -20.35 2.17 4.73
N ASP A 114 -19.18 2.68 4.35
CA ASP A 114 -18.97 4.09 4.04
C ASP A 114 -19.53 4.53 2.67
N GLY A 115 -20.06 3.60 1.86
CA GLY A 115 -20.54 3.89 0.50
C GLY A 115 -19.44 4.30 -0.47
N LYS A 116 -18.18 3.92 -0.20
CA LYS A 116 -16.99 4.29 -0.98
C LYS A 116 -16.65 3.29 -2.08
N LEU A 117 -17.32 2.13 -2.13
CA LEU A 117 -17.11 1.15 -3.19
C LEU A 117 -17.80 1.65 -4.49
N PRO A 118 -17.04 1.86 -5.58
CA PRO A 118 -17.61 2.19 -6.88
C PRO A 118 -18.42 1.00 -7.42
N ARG A 119 -19.25 1.27 -8.43
CA ARG A 119 -19.98 0.21 -9.14
C ARG A 119 -19.00 -0.71 -9.87
N ALA A 120 -19.35 -2.00 -9.99
CA ALA A 120 -18.49 -2.99 -10.62
C ALA A 120 -18.23 -2.65 -12.10
N SER A 121 -19.20 -2.06 -12.78
CA SER A 121 -19.08 -1.53 -14.14
C SER A 121 -18.01 -0.44 -14.25
N GLN A 122 -17.98 0.51 -13.31
CA GLN A 122 -16.99 1.59 -13.29
C GLN A 122 -15.57 1.03 -13.07
N LEU A 123 -15.41 0.10 -12.13
CA LEU A 123 -14.14 -0.60 -11.92
C LEU A 123 -13.71 -1.39 -13.15
N THR A 124 -14.63 -2.10 -13.78
CA THR A 124 -14.32 -2.90 -14.96
C THR A 124 -13.86 -2.00 -16.12
N ARG A 125 -14.52 -0.86 -16.33
CA ARG A 125 -14.14 0.10 -17.38
C ARG A 125 -12.75 0.67 -17.14
N GLU A 126 -12.48 1.15 -15.93
CA GLU A 126 -11.19 1.76 -15.61
C GLU A 126 -10.06 0.72 -15.62
N ALA A 127 -10.30 -0.50 -15.13
CA ALA A 127 -9.34 -1.61 -15.20
C ALA A 127 -9.01 -2.00 -16.65
N VAL A 128 -10.00 -2.04 -17.53
CA VAL A 128 -9.79 -2.31 -18.98
C VAL A 128 -8.98 -1.19 -19.63
N ASP A 129 -9.21 0.06 -19.23
CA ASP A 129 -8.50 1.20 -19.80
C ASP A 129 -7.00 1.15 -19.48
N VAL A 130 -6.64 0.83 -18.23
CA VAL A 130 -5.23 0.71 -17.78
C VAL A 130 -4.56 -0.60 -18.18
N SER A 131 -5.34 -1.63 -18.55
CA SER A 131 -4.79 -2.93 -18.95
C SER A 131 -3.99 -2.88 -20.28
N ASN A 132 -3.02 -3.78 -20.43
CA ASN A 132 -2.29 -3.99 -21.69
C ASN A 132 -3.05 -4.89 -22.70
N LEU A 133 -4.39 -4.94 -22.62
CA LEU A 133 -5.20 -5.74 -23.54
C LEU A 133 -5.16 -5.16 -24.97
N SER A 134 -5.25 -6.03 -25.97
CA SER A 134 -5.41 -5.62 -27.36
C SER A 134 -6.69 -4.80 -27.57
N SER A 135 -6.65 -3.81 -28.47
CA SER A 135 -7.78 -2.88 -28.71
C SER A 135 -9.10 -3.58 -29.01
N PHE A 136 -9.05 -4.74 -29.68
CA PHE A 136 -10.21 -5.59 -29.95
C PHE A 136 -10.86 -6.15 -28.67
N ARG A 137 -10.06 -6.60 -27.69
CA ARG A 137 -10.57 -7.10 -26.40
C ARG A 137 -11.11 -5.97 -25.53
N LYS A 138 -10.46 -4.80 -25.54
CA LYS A 138 -10.99 -3.60 -24.88
C LYS A 138 -12.36 -3.23 -25.44
N ALA A 139 -12.54 -3.28 -26.76
CA ALA A 139 -13.83 -3.02 -27.41
C ALA A 139 -14.90 -4.05 -27.04
N ALA A 140 -14.54 -5.34 -27.00
CA ALA A 140 -15.47 -6.40 -26.60
C ALA A 140 -15.97 -6.25 -25.15
N ILE A 141 -15.07 -5.93 -24.21
CA ILE A 141 -15.46 -5.73 -22.80
C ILE A 141 -16.30 -4.44 -22.64
N ARG A 142 -15.97 -3.37 -23.38
CA ARG A 142 -16.76 -2.13 -23.40
C ARG A 142 -18.15 -2.29 -24.00
N ALA A 143 -18.37 -3.32 -24.82
CA ALA A 143 -19.67 -3.62 -25.41
C ALA A 143 -20.66 -4.25 -24.42
N ILE A 144 -20.18 -4.72 -23.25
CA ILE A 144 -21.04 -5.28 -22.21
C ILE A 144 -21.78 -4.12 -21.51
N PRO A 145 -23.12 -4.17 -21.40
CA PRO A 145 -23.88 -3.14 -20.70
C PRO A 145 -23.54 -3.09 -19.20
N ASP A 146 -23.32 -1.89 -18.66
CA ASP A 146 -23.05 -1.67 -17.23
C ASP A 146 -24.12 -2.28 -16.33
N ALA A 147 -25.38 -2.19 -16.74
CA ALA A 147 -26.51 -2.74 -16.00
C ALA A 147 -26.45 -4.26 -15.86
N LEU A 148 -25.80 -4.97 -16.81
CA LEU A 148 -25.55 -6.40 -16.68
C LEU A 148 -24.41 -6.67 -15.69
N ILE A 149 -23.31 -5.91 -15.81
CA ILE A 149 -22.14 -6.05 -14.93
C ILE A 149 -22.54 -5.78 -13.47
N ASP A 150 -23.22 -4.66 -13.22
CA ASP A 150 -23.62 -4.25 -11.87
C ASP A 150 -24.69 -5.15 -11.24
N LYS A 151 -25.47 -5.87 -12.07
CA LYS A 151 -26.48 -6.81 -11.58
C LYS A 151 -25.88 -8.17 -11.23
N THR A 152 -24.85 -8.59 -11.96
CA THR A 152 -24.24 -9.92 -11.83
C THR A 152 -23.04 -9.93 -10.87
N LEU A 153 -22.28 -8.83 -10.83
CA LEU A 153 -21.05 -8.68 -10.04
C LEU A 153 -21.17 -7.50 -9.10
N THR A 154 -21.22 -7.77 -7.79
CA THR A 154 -21.01 -6.72 -6.80
C THR A 154 -19.52 -6.51 -6.60
N THR A 155 -19.11 -5.26 -6.42
CA THR A 155 -17.70 -4.90 -6.18
C THR A 155 -17.15 -5.60 -4.94
N ASP A 156 -17.94 -5.71 -3.88
CA ASP A 156 -17.50 -6.36 -2.64
C ASP A 156 -17.30 -7.87 -2.79
N ASP A 157 -18.14 -8.57 -3.56
CA ASP A 157 -17.95 -10.00 -3.81
C ASP A 157 -16.65 -10.28 -4.58
N VAL A 158 -16.38 -9.48 -5.62
CA VAL A 158 -15.14 -9.60 -6.42
C VAL A 158 -13.92 -9.34 -5.56
N LEU A 159 -13.94 -8.27 -4.75
CA LEU A 159 -12.82 -7.93 -3.87
C LEU A 159 -12.60 -9.01 -2.81
N ARG A 160 -13.65 -9.46 -2.12
CA ARG A 160 -13.57 -10.53 -1.09
C ARG A 160 -13.00 -11.80 -1.67
N ARG A 161 -13.47 -12.21 -2.85
CA ARG A 161 -13.03 -13.45 -3.48
C ARG A 161 -11.59 -13.36 -3.97
N THR A 162 -11.23 -12.23 -4.60
CA THR A 162 -9.84 -11.95 -4.98
C THR A 162 -8.93 -12.02 -3.76
N ILE A 163 -9.29 -11.38 -2.66
CA ILE A 163 -8.50 -11.41 -1.41
C ILE A 163 -8.37 -12.84 -0.88
N ASN A 164 -9.41 -13.67 -0.95
CA ASN A 164 -9.38 -15.06 -0.49
C ASN A 164 -8.55 -15.97 -1.39
N ASP A 165 -8.57 -15.75 -2.71
CA ASP A 165 -7.82 -16.55 -3.68
C ASP A 165 -6.34 -16.10 -3.82
N LEU A 166 -5.99 -14.91 -3.33
CA LEU A 166 -4.63 -14.39 -3.37
C LEU A 166 -3.72 -15.15 -2.41
N ASP A 167 -2.61 -15.67 -2.93
CA ASP A 167 -1.51 -16.19 -2.13
C ASP A 167 -0.65 -15.03 -1.62
N LEU A 168 -1.07 -14.44 -0.49
CA LEU A 168 -0.37 -13.34 0.16
C LEU A 168 1.08 -13.68 0.53
N ARG A 169 1.39 -14.95 0.82
CA ARG A 169 2.76 -15.35 1.16
C ARG A 169 3.65 -15.23 -0.07
N THR A 170 3.20 -15.76 -1.19
CA THR A 170 3.92 -15.67 -2.47
C THR A 170 3.98 -14.23 -2.96
N LEU A 171 2.91 -13.45 -2.77
CA LEU A 171 2.87 -12.04 -3.15
C LEU A 171 3.90 -11.21 -2.37
N LEU A 172 3.95 -11.37 -1.04
CA LEU A 172 4.89 -10.64 -0.19
C LEU A 172 6.34 -11.05 -0.46
N ALA A 173 6.60 -12.32 -0.77
CA ALA A 173 7.94 -12.79 -1.16
C ALA A 173 8.45 -12.16 -2.47
N ASN A 174 7.55 -11.65 -3.32
CA ASN A 174 7.85 -11.12 -4.65
C ASN A 174 7.62 -9.60 -4.79
N LEU A 175 7.54 -8.85 -3.68
CA LEU A 175 7.30 -7.39 -3.71
C LEU A 175 8.32 -6.61 -4.54
N SER A 176 9.55 -7.12 -4.68
CA SER A 176 10.61 -6.52 -5.50
C SER A 176 10.46 -6.76 -7.00
N ASN A 177 9.60 -7.70 -7.43
CA ASN A 177 9.39 -8.07 -8.82
C ASN A 177 7.98 -7.70 -9.30
N ARG A 178 7.85 -6.48 -9.86
CA ARG A 178 6.56 -5.96 -10.35
C ARG A 178 5.89 -6.89 -11.36
N GLN A 179 6.64 -7.55 -12.24
CA GLN A 179 6.05 -8.40 -13.29
C GLN A 179 5.37 -9.63 -12.70
N GLN A 180 6.00 -10.26 -11.71
CA GLN A 180 5.42 -11.41 -11.01
C GLN A 180 4.24 -11.00 -10.12
N LEU A 181 4.32 -9.82 -9.50
CA LEU A 181 3.23 -9.26 -8.71
C LEU A 181 1.97 -9.08 -9.56
N THR A 182 2.10 -8.42 -10.71
CA THR A 182 0.98 -8.20 -11.65
C THR A 182 0.39 -9.53 -12.12
N ALA A 183 1.23 -10.50 -12.50
CA ALA A 183 0.75 -11.80 -12.96
C ALA A 183 -0.05 -12.56 -11.89
N GLN A 184 0.35 -12.49 -10.62
CA GLN A 184 -0.36 -13.17 -9.51
C GLN A 184 -1.70 -12.50 -9.21
N VAL A 185 -1.74 -11.17 -9.18
CA VAL A 185 -2.97 -10.41 -8.95
C VAL A 185 -3.95 -10.65 -10.10
N ASP A 186 -3.50 -10.57 -11.35
CA ASP A 186 -4.33 -10.80 -12.54
C ASP A 186 -4.93 -12.21 -12.54
N ALA A 187 -4.14 -13.23 -12.18
CA ALA A 187 -4.61 -14.61 -12.08
C ALA A 187 -5.69 -14.78 -11.00
N ALA A 188 -5.51 -14.17 -9.82
CA ALA A 188 -6.48 -14.23 -8.73
C ALA A 188 -7.79 -13.52 -9.09
N VAL A 189 -7.72 -12.34 -9.71
CA VAL A 189 -8.88 -11.59 -10.19
C VAL A 189 -9.64 -12.39 -11.25
N MET A 190 -8.95 -12.94 -12.25
CA MET A 190 -9.58 -13.73 -13.30
C MET A 190 -10.31 -14.97 -12.74
N LYS A 191 -9.68 -15.66 -11.79
CA LYS A 191 -10.28 -16.81 -11.10
C LYS A 191 -11.54 -16.40 -10.32
N ALA A 192 -11.49 -15.28 -9.60
CA ALA A 192 -12.63 -14.76 -8.85
C ALA A 192 -13.82 -14.43 -9.75
N VAL A 193 -13.57 -13.78 -10.89
CA VAL A 193 -14.60 -13.46 -11.89
C VAL A 193 -15.22 -14.73 -12.50
N LEU A 194 -14.38 -15.70 -12.91
CA LEU A 194 -14.87 -16.96 -13.49
C LEU A 194 -15.72 -17.77 -12.51
N ALA A 195 -15.31 -17.83 -11.23
CA ALA A 195 -16.09 -18.52 -10.19
C ALA A 195 -17.47 -17.87 -10.00
N ARG A 196 -17.54 -16.54 -9.99
CA ARG A 196 -18.82 -15.83 -9.84
C ARG A 196 -19.77 -16.08 -11.03
N ILE A 197 -19.23 -16.10 -12.25
CA ILE A 197 -20.03 -16.42 -13.44
C ILE A 197 -20.56 -17.85 -13.34
N ALA A 198 -19.74 -18.81 -12.90
CA ALA A 198 -20.16 -20.19 -12.73
C ALA A 198 -21.26 -20.38 -11.67
N ASP A 199 -21.18 -19.62 -10.57
CA ASP A 199 -22.17 -19.62 -9.49
C ASP A 199 -23.52 -19.00 -9.92
N ASP A 200 -23.53 -18.04 -10.85
CA ASP A 200 -24.76 -17.38 -11.36
C ASP A 200 -25.47 -18.19 -12.47
N LEU A 201 -24.77 -19.17 -13.03
CA LEU A 201 -25.27 -20.10 -14.07
C LEU A 201 -25.92 -21.38 -13.48
N HIS A 202 -25.92 -21.54 -12.16
CA HIS A 202 -26.59 -22.62 -11.41
C HIS A 202 -27.70 -22.07 -10.51
#